data_AF-A0A7C9N2P0-F1
#
_entry.id   AF-A0A7C9N2P0-F1
#
_cell.length_a   1.000
_cell.length_b   1.000
_cell.length_c   1.000
_cell.angle_alpha   90.00
_cell.angle_beta   90.00
_cell.angle_gamma   90.00
#
_symmetry.space_group_name_H-M   'P 1'
#
loop_
_entity.id
_entity.type
_entity.pdbx_description
1 polymer ?
#
loop_
_entity_poly.entity_id
_entity_poly.type
_entity_poly.pdbx_seq_one_letter_code
_entity_poly.pdbx_strand_id
1 'polypeptide(L)' 'MAKDDDLPPICGTCMGAGGEWVDRNGNGPKQTVWVSCTTCSGSGRVS' A
#
# COMPACT_ATOMS: atom_id res chain seq x y z
N MET A 1 5.33 -24.08 13.87
CA MET A 1 5.69 -22.83 13.19
C MET A 1 4.83 -22.73 11.94
N ALA A 2 4.05 -21.67 11.76
CA ALA A 2 3.36 -21.45 10.49
C ALA A 2 4.44 -21.27 9.41
N LYS A 3 4.34 -22.03 8.32
CA LYS A 3 5.30 -21.95 7.22
C LYS A 3 5.06 -20.65 6.47
N ASP A 4 6.07 -19.80 6.39
CA ASP A 4 6.09 -18.56 5.60
C ASP A 4 5.89 -18.79 4.07
N ASP A 5 5.81 -20.05 3.61
CA ASP A 5 5.60 -20.43 2.20
C ASP A 5 4.19 -20.14 1.64
N ASP A 6 3.18 -19.92 2.49
CA ASP A 6 1.80 -19.64 2.05
C ASP A 6 1.49 -18.14 1.91
N LEU A 7 2.48 -17.26 2.13
CA LEU A 7 2.23 -15.83 2.04
C LEU A 7 2.25 -15.37 0.58
N PRO A 8 1.20 -14.68 0.10
CA PRO A 8 1.14 -14.23 -1.28
C PRO A 8 2.33 -13.31 -1.63
N PRO A 9 2.76 -13.26 -2.90
CA PRO A 9 3.92 -12.48 -3.30
C PRO A 9 3.79 -11.01 -2.88
N ILE A 10 4.91 -10.38 -2.55
CA ILE A 10 4.93 -8.95 -2.28
C ILE A 10 4.47 -8.19 -3.52
N CYS A 11 3.57 -7.22 -3.33
CA CYS A 11 3.10 -6.38 -4.41
C CYS A 11 4.26 -5.55 -4.96
N GLY A 12 4.63 -5.77 -6.22
CA GLY A 12 5.73 -5.07 -6.88
C GLY A 12 5.47 -3.56 -7.06
N THR A 13 4.21 -3.14 -7.15
CA THR A 13 3.85 -1.72 -7.32
C THR A 13 4.16 -0.89 -6.08
N CYS A 14 3.77 -1.36 -4.90
CA CYS A 14 4.01 -0.65 -3.63
C CYS A 14 5.14 -1.25 -2.79
N MET A 15 5.86 -2.24 -3.34
CA MET A 15 6.96 -2.97 -2.68
C MET A 15 6.62 -3.52 -1.30
N GLY A 16 5.35 -3.89 -1.06
CA GLY A 16 4.91 -4.40 0.23
C GLY A 16 4.33 -3.37 1.20
N ALA A 17 4.38 -2.08 0.87
CA ALA A 17 3.85 -1.03 1.74
C ALA A 17 2.31 -1.01 1.80
N GLY A 18 1.64 -1.54 0.77
CA GLY A 18 0.18 -1.51 0.65
C GLY A 18 -0.38 -0.16 0.17
N GLY A 19 0.45 0.85 -0.05
CA GLY A 19 0.02 2.18 -0.47
C GLY A 19 1.14 3.20 -0.33
N GLU A 20 0.77 4.47 -0.47
CA GLU A 20 1.69 5.59 -0.31
C GLU A 20 0.98 6.77 0.37
N TRP A 21 1.76 7.57 1.10
CA TRP A 21 1.29 8.84 1.62
C TRP A 21 1.40 9.90 0.53
N VAL A 22 0.28 10.53 0.18
CA VAL A 22 0.23 11.61 -0.81
C VAL A 22 -0.19 12.91 -0.14
N ASP A 23 0.48 14.00 -0.51
CA ASP A 23 0.10 15.33 -0.08
C ASP A 23 -1.08 15.83 -0.91
N ARG A 24 -2.22 16.03 -0.26
CA ARG A 24 -3.41 16.62 -0.87
C ARG A 24 -3.36 18.14 -0.71
N ASN A 25 -2.64 18.80 -1.61
CA ASN A 25 -2.64 20.27 -1.71
C ASN A 25 -3.86 20.74 -2.52
N GLY A 26 -5.02 20.78 -1.88
CA GLY A 26 -6.20 21.46 -2.40
C GLY A 26 -6.48 22.72 -1.60
N ASN A 27 -6.00 23.88 -2.04
CA ASN A 27 -6.37 25.23 -1.55
C ASN A 27 -6.63 25.37 -0.02
N GLY A 28 -5.85 24.68 0.81
CA GLY A 28 -6.07 24.55 2.25
C GLY A 28 -4.80 24.09 2.97
N PRO A 29 -4.87 23.78 4.29
CA PRO A 29 -3.71 23.32 5.04
C PRO A 29 -3.15 22.04 4.43
N LYS A 30 -1.82 21.88 4.44
CA LYS A 30 -1.15 20.66 3.96
C LYS A 30 -1.74 19.46 4.69
N GLN A 31 -2.45 18.61 3.95
CA GLN A 31 -2.99 17.35 4.45
C GLN A 31 -2.29 16.21 3.72
N THR A 32 -1.70 15.30 4.49
CA THR A 32 -1.16 14.06 3.94
C THR A 32 -2.20 12.98 4.13
N VAL A 33 -2.59 12.30 3.05
CA VAL A 33 -3.57 11.22 3.07
C VAL A 33 -2.92 9.92 2.61
N TRP A 34 -3.29 8.81 3.24
CA TRP A 34 -2.84 7.49 2.80
C TRP A 34 -3.68 7.05 1.61
N VAL A 35 -3.04 6.78 0.48
CA VAL A 35 -3.68 6.20 -0.70
C VAL A 35 -3.27 4.74 -0.78
N SER A 36 -4.25 3.84 -0.66
CA SER A 36 -4.02 2.42 -0.80
C SER A 36 -3.61 2.07 -2.23
N CYS A 37 -2.62 1.18 -2.35
CA CYS A 37 -2.18 0.65 -3.64
C CYS A 37 -3.31 -0.18 -4.23
N THR A 38 -3.78 0.22 -5.41
CA THR A 38 -4.90 -0.44 -6.10
C THR A 38 -4.55 -1.83 -6.57
N THR A 39 -3.29 -2.10 -6.93
CA THR A 39 -2.83 -3.41 -7.39
C THR A 39 -3.00 -4.51 -6.33
N CYS A 40 -2.78 -4.18 -5.06
CA CYS A 40 -2.94 -5.11 -3.94
C CYS A 40 -4.08 -4.73 -2.99
N SER A 41 -4.94 -3.78 -3.38
CA SER A 41 -6.05 -3.28 -2.56
C SER A 41 -5.66 -2.92 -1.11
N GLY A 42 -4.47 -2.36 -0.89
CA GLY A 42 -4.03 -2.00 0.47
C GLY A 42 -3.23 -3.05 1.24
N SER A 43 -3.16 -4.31 0.77
CA SER A 43 -2.59 -5.42 1.56
C SER A 43 -1.05 -5.52 1.53
N GLY A 44 -0.41 -4.87 0.56
CA GLY A 44 1.02 -5.02 0.30
C GLY A 44 1.39 -6.34 -0.40
N ARG A 45 0.42 -7.22 -0.68
CA ARG A 45 0.66 -8.52 -1.32
C ARG A 45 -0.33 -8.76 -2.45
N VAL A 46 0.14 -9.30 -3.57
CA VAL A 46 -0.75 -9.69 -4.66
C VAL A 46 -1.42 -11.00 -4.28
N SER A 47 -2.75 -10.95 -4.10
CA SER A 47 -3.58 -12.10 -3.77
C SER A 47 -3.78 -13.04 -4.96
#